data_AF-A0A1X0S3V6-F1
#
_entry.id   AF-A0A1X0S3V6-F1
#
_cell.length_a   1.000
_cell.length_b   1.000
_cell.length_c   1.000
_cell.angle_alpha   90.00
_cell.angle_beta   90.00
_cell.angle_gamma   90.00
#
_symmetry.space_group_name_H-M   'P 1'
#
loop_
_entity.id
_entity.type
_entity.pdbx_description
1 polymer ?
#
loop_
_entity_poly.entity_id
_entity_poly.type
_entity_poly.pdbx_seq_one_letter_code
_entity_poly.pdbx_strand_id
1 'polypeptide(L)' 'LTAVGIDPDKFTAHSIRAATSTYAVQQGASIQEVKIHANWSLNAETFEKY' A
#
# COMPACT_ATOMS: atom_id res chain seq x y z
N LEU A 1 -4.25 -0.68 16.39
CA LEU A 1 -3.48 0.39 15.71
C LEU A 1 -2.85 1.39 16.69
N THR A 2 -3.36 1.55 17.91
CA THR A 2 -2.77 2.41 18.96
C THR A 2 -1.40 1.95 19.48
N ALA A 3 -0.94 0.74 19.15
CA ALA A 3 0.36 0.21 19.56
C ALA A 3 1.55 0.69 18.70
N VAL A 4 1.32 1.42 17.60
CA VAL A 4 2.37 1.77 16.62
C VAL A 4 2.50 3.28 16.40
N GLY A 5 1.87 4.11 17.25
CA GLY A 5 1.88 5.58 17.09
C GLY A 5 1.15 6.09 15.84
N ILE A 6 0.40 5.22 15.16
CA ILE A 6 -0.45 5.60 14.03
C ILE A 6 -1.79 6.05 14.58
N ASP A 7 -2.05 7.34 14.48
CA ASP A 7 -3.34 7.94 14.78
C ASP A 7 -4.37 7.46 13.75
N PRO A 8 -5.36 6.64 14.15
CA PRO A 8 -6.36 6.08 13.24
C PRO A 8 -7.34 7.13 12.71
N ASP A 9 -7.49 8.27 13.39
CA ASP A 9 -8.33 9.39 12.95
C ASP A 9 -7.60 10.22 11.87
N LYS A 10 -6.27 10.16 11.85
CA LYS A 10 -5.41 10.85 10.87
C LYS A 10 -5.06 9.97 9.67
N PHE A 11 -4.83 8.67 9.89
CA PHE A 11 -4.40 7.73 8.88
C PHE A 11 -5.45 6.64 8.66
N THR A 12 -6.24 6.81 7.61
CA THR A 12 -7.24 5.83 7.22
C THR A 12 -6.58 4.51 6.79
N ALA A 13 -7.32 3.41 6.86
CA ALA A 13 -6.88 2.11 6.36
C ALA A 13 -6.36 2.18 4.90
N HIS A 14 -6.96 3.06 4.09
CA HIS A 14 -6.51 3.29 2.72
C HIS A 14 -5.11 3.91 2.65
N SER A 15 -4.84 4.93 3.46
CA SER A 15 -3.52 5.58 3.51
C SER A 15 -2.42 4.63 4.00
N ILE A 16 -2.74 3.76 4.97
CA ILE A 16 -1.82 2.73 5.47
C ILE A 16 -1.52 1.72 4.37
N ARG A 17 -2.54 1.28 3.61
CA ARG A 17 -2.33 0.37 2.48
C ARG A 17 -1.41 0.99 1.43
N ALA A 18 -1.63 2.25 1.07
CA ALA A 18 -0.77 2.96 0.11
C ALA A 18 0.68 3.03 0.59
N ALA A 19 0.90 3.46 1.84
CA ALA A 19 2.24 3.55 2.43
C ALA A 19 2.96 2.20 2.46
N THR A 20 2.26 1.12 2.84
CA THR A 20 2.82 -0.24 2.85
C THR A 20 3.18 -0.71 1.45
N SER A 21 2.33 -0.46 0.45
CA SER A 21 2.62 -0.80 -0.95
C SER A 21 3.87 -0.08 -1.46
N THR A 22 4.02 1.21 -1.17
CA THR A 22 5.21 2.00 -1.52
C THR A 22 6.47 1.44 -0.84
N TYR A 23 6.38 1.14 0.45
CA TYR A 23 7.49 0.56 1.19
C TYR A 23 7.91 -0.80 0.63
N ALA A 24 6.97 -1.67 0.27
CA ALA A 24 7.26 -2.98 -0.32
C ALA A 24 8.07 -2.84 -1.62
N VAL A 25 7.70 -1.92 -2.52
CA VAL A 25 8.47 -1.66 -3.75
C VAL A 25 9.85 -1.08 -3.43
N GLN A 26 9.96 -0.18 -2.44
CA GLN A 26 11.26 0.32 -1.98
C GLN A 26 12.17 -0.80 -1.43
N GLN A 27 11.58 -1.87 -0.87
CA GLN A 27 12.31 -3.06 -0.43
C GLN A 27 12.56 -4.09 -1.55
N GLY A 28 12.19 -3.77 -2.80
CA GLY A 28 12.46 -4.60 -3.98
C GLY A 28 11.34 -5.54 -4.39
N ALA A 29 10.16 -5.47 -3.76
CA ALA A 29 8.99 -6.21 -4.24
C ALA A 29 8.56 -5.69 -5.62
N SER A 30 8.11 -6.57 -6.49
CA SER A 30 7.56 -6.18 -7.78
C SER A 30 6.19 -5.52 -7.62
N ILE A 31 5.86 -4.63 -8.55
CA ILE A 31 4.54 -4.00 -8.59
C ILE A 31 3.42 -5.05 -8.78
N GLN A 32 3.71 -6.16 -9.47
CA GLN A 32 2.76 -7.26 -9.63
C GLN A 32 2.44 -7.93 -8.29
N GLU A 33 3.44 -8.20 -7.46
CA GLU A 33 3.24 -8.74 -6.11
C GLU A 33 2.42 -7.78 -5.24
N VAL A 34 2.68 -6.48 -5.35
CA VAL A 34 1.89 -5.45 -4.66
C VAL A 34 0.44 -5.41 -5.14
N LYS A 35 0.19 -5.54 -6.45
CA LYS A 35 -1.17 -5.60 -7.01
C LYS A 35 -1.92 -6.84 -6.53
N ILE A 36 -1.26 -8.00 -6.49
CA ILE A 36 -1.85 -9.23 -5.94
C ILE A 36 -2.20 -9.03 -4.47
N HIS A 37 -1.27 -8.50 -3.66
CA HIS A 37 -1.48 -8.24 -2.24
C HIS A 37 -2.63 -7.25 -1.98
N ALA A 38 -2.71 -6.18 -2.79
CA ALA A 38 -3.76 -5.16 -2.69
C ALA A 38 -5.10 -5.58 -3.31
N ASN A 39 -5.19 -6.79 -3.88
CA ASN A 39 -6.33 -7.30 -4.64
C ASN A 39 -6.72 -6.38 -5.81
N TRP A 40 -5.72 -5.90 -6.54
CA TRP A 40 -5.87 -5.10 -7.75
C TRP A 40 -5.72 -5.96 -8.99
N SER A 41 -6.40 -5.55 -10.07
CA SER A 41 -6.14 -6.12 -11.40
C SER A 41 -4.69 -5.86 -11.77
N LEU A 42 -4.02 -6.86 -12.38
CA LEU A 42 -2.66 -6.71 -12.89
C LEU A 42 -2.57 -5.63 -13.98
N ASN A 43 -3.68 -5.39 -14.67
CA ASN A 43 -3.81 -4.39 -15.73
C ASN A 43 -4.20 -3.01 -15.18
N ALA A 44 -4.48 -2.87 -13.89
CA ALA A 44 -4.80 -1.58 -13.29
C ALA A 44 -3.51 -0.80 -13.01
N GLU A 45 -3.51 0.50 -13.29
CA GLU A 45 -2.38 1.40 -13.02
C GLU A 45 -2.52 2.12 -11.68
N THR A 46 -3.30 1.57 -10.75
CA THR A 46 -3.64 2.22 -9.47
C THR A 46 -2.41 2.53 -8.63
N PHE A 47 -1.38 1.67 -8.70
CA PHE A 47 -0.14 1.89 -7.99
C PHE A 47 0.75 2.90 -8.73
N GLU A 48 0.86 2.75 -10.06
CA GLU A 48 1.77 3.52 -10.89
C GLU A 48 1.37 4.99 -11.06
N LYS A 49 0.09 5.31 -10.80
CA LYS A 49 -0.43 6.68 -10.87
C LYS A 49 -0.09 7.54 -9.66
N TYR A 50 0.36 6.96 -8.54
CA TYR A 50 0.55 7.65 -7.26
C TYR A 50 1.88 7.28 -6.61
#